data_AF-A0A7S3EX04-F1
#
_entry.id   AF-A0A7S3EX04-F1
#
_cell.length_a   1.000
_cell.length_b   1.000
_cell.length_c   1.000
_cell.angle_alpha   90.00
_cell.angle_beta   90.00
_cell.angle_gamma   90.00
#
_symmetry.space_group_name_H-M   'P 1'
#
loop_
_entity.id
_entity.type
_entity.pdbx_description
1 polymer ?
#
loop_
_entity_poly.entity_id
_entity_poly.type
_entity_poly.pdbx_seq_one_letter_code
_entity_poly.pdbx_strand_id
1 'polypeptide(L)'
;FPSNRIVEVSHHKDPFGDEKHGMWFIFAKGSGVWLDVGNTKVFNEHQDAFDFFNSGQDNEKMCQIAASQGYDSVQFIKHVDGVNYPCASKIGAPWMNMEIVAVKLIGTYPCGQAQGTAPALRAGWQGDKPCQCDPNNPNTNCVFSMSERETPAAVS
;
A
#
# COMPACT_ATOMS: atom_id res chain seq x y z
N PHE A 1 9.86 -3.65 5.75
CA PHE A 1 10.83 -2.95 4.87
C PHE A 1 11.38 -1.73 5.57
N PRO A 2 12.67 -1.38 5.38
CA PRO A 2 13.21 -0.11 5.88
C PRO A 2 12.60 1.09 5.12
N SER A 3 12.78 2.29 5.66
CA SER A 3 12.34 3.54 5.02
C SER A 3 12.99 3.76 3.64
N ASN A 4 12.34 4.56 2.80
CA ASN A 4 12.76 4.94 1.45
C ASN A 4 12.97 3.73 0.53
N ARG A 5 12.02 2.80 0.57
CA ARG A 5 11.99 1.62 -0.29
C ARG A 5 10.73 1.63 -1.14
N ILE A 6 10.88 1.14 -2.36
CA ILE A 6 9.76 0.83 -3.22
C ILE A 6 9.41 -0.65 -3.00
N VAL A 7 8.15 -0.92 -2.72
CA VAL A 7 7.63 -2.22 -2.31
C VAL A 7 6.45 -2.60 -3.18
N GLU A 8 6.42 -3.85 -3.65
CA GLU A 8 5.33 -4.35 -4.49
C GLU A 8 4.09 -4.66 -3.64
N VAL A 9 2.94 -4.11 -4.03
CA VAL A 9 1.73 -4.11 -3.21
C VAL A 9 0.48 -4.42 -4.03
N SER A 10 -0.58 -4.80 -3.35
CA SER A 10 -1.93 -4.90 -3.91
C SER A 10 -2.94 -4.31 -2.94
N HIS A 11 -3.97 -3.67 -3.48
CA HIS A 11 -5.09 -3.13 -2.72
C HIS A 11 -6.37 -3.23 -3.56
N HIS A 12 -7.45 -3.65 -2.91
CA HIS A 12 -8.81 -3.50 -3.41
C HIS A 12 -9.38 -2.28 -2.72
N LYS A 13 -9.96 -1.34 -3.47
CA LYS A 13 -10.59 -0.16 -2.88
C LYS A 13 -11.51 -0.58 -1.75
N ASP A 14 -11.45 0.15 -0.67
CA ASP A 14 -12.21 -0.18 0.53
C ASP A 14 -13.71 -0.38 0.21
N PRO A 15 -14.26 -1.59 0.41
CA PRO A 15 -15.66 -1.87 0.16
C PRO A 15 -16.57 -1.46 1.32
N PHE A 16 -16.03 -1.09 2.48
CA PHE A 16 -16.74 -0.80 3.73
C PHE A 16 -16.85 0.70 4.04
N GLY A 17 -16.02 1.53 3.42
CA GLY A 17 -16.07 2.99 3.54
C GLY A 17 -15.44 3.56 4.82
N ASP A 18 -14.50 2.82 5.42
CA ASP A 18 -13.73 3.12 6.62
C ASP A 18 -12.22 3.32 6.37
N GLU A 19 -11.77 3.41 5.11
CA GLU A 19 -10.42 3.84 4.71
C GLU A 19 -10.36 5.31 4.24
N LYS A 20 -10.94 6.23 5.04
CA LYS A 20 -10.88 7.67 4.75
C LYS A 20 -9.53 8.28 5.09
N HIS A 21 -8.79 7.62 5.96
CA HIS A 21 -7.46 8.01 6.42
C HIS A 21 -6.54 6.78 6.43
N GLY A 22 -5.59 6.76 5.49
CA GLY A 22 -4.78 5.59 5.21
C GLY A 22 -5.32 4.79 4.03
N MET A 23 -4.43 3.99 3.45
CA MET A 23 -4.74 3.05 2.37
C MET A 23 -4.02 1.75 2.68
N TRP A 24 -4.79 0.67 2.87
CA TRP A 24 -4.27 -0.61 3.34
C TRP A 24 -3.85 -1.51 2.18
N PHE A 25 -2.59 -1.92 2.19
CA PHE A 25 -2.01 -2.76 1.16
C PHE A 25 -1.54 -4.08 1.73
N ILE A 26 -1.58 -5.10 0.88
CA ILE A 26 -0.88 -6.36 1.11
C ILE A 26 0.39 -6.39 0.27
N PHE A 27 1.49 -6.87 0.84
CA PHE A 27 2.70 -7.15 0.07
C PHE A 27 2.41 -8.21 -1.01
N ALA A 28 2.57 -7.87 -2.29
CA ALA A 28 2.13 -8.74 -3.38
C ALA A 28 3.16 -8.76 -4.51
N LYS A 29 4.06 -9.77 -4.49
CA LYS A 29 5.01 -9.94 -5.59
C LYS A 29 4.28 -10.31 -6.89
N GLY A 30 4.67 -9.67 -7.99
CA GLY A 30 4.06 -9.86 -9.31
C GLY A 30 2.78 -9.08 -9.55
N SER A 31 2.38 -8.16 -8.66
CA SER A 31 1.23 -7.27 -8.90
C SER A 31 1.51 -6.21 -9.97
N GLY A 32 2.78 -5.85 -10.18
CA GLY A 32 3.18 -4.74 -11.05
C GLY A 32 2.83 -3.35 -10.50
N VAL A 33 2.28 -3.28 -9.29
CA VAL A 33 1.95 -2.05 -8.57
C VAL A 33 2.91 -1.89 -7.41
N TRP A 34 3.51 -0.71 -7.31
CA TRP A 34 4.55 -0.44 -6.33
C TRP A 34 4.16 0.76 -5.46
N LEU A 35 4.55 0.72 -4.19
CA LEU A 35 4.40 1.79 -3.22
C LEU A 35 5.78 2.24 -2.76
N ASP A 36 6.06 3.54 -2.87
CA ASP A 36 7.13 4.15 -2.09
C ASP A 36 6.69 4.27 -0.63
N VAL A 37 7.31 3.48 0.26
CA VAL A 37 6.93 3.46 1.68
C VAL A 37 7.41 4.69 2.45
N GLY A 38 8.26 5.54 1.86
CA GLY A 38 8.77 6.77 2.47
C GLY A 38 9.37 6.55 3.86
N ASN A 39 9.14 7.47 4.78
CA ASN A 39 9.46 7.31 6.19
C ASN A 39 8.47 6.33 6.85
N THR A 40 8.93 5.11 7.13
CA THR A 40 8.05 4.02 7.59
C THR A 40 8.32 3.59 9.02
N LYS A 41 7.28 3.16 9.73
CA LYS A 41 7.38 2.51 11.04
C LYS A 41 6.92 1.06 10.94
N VAL A 42 7.63 0.15 11.61
CA VAL A 42 7.32 -1.29 11.58
C VAL A 42 6.90 -1.74 12.98
N PHE A 43 5.80 -2.49 13.03
CA PHE A 43 5.23 -3.10 14.23
C PHE A 43 4.93 -4.59 13.99
N ASN A 44 4.78 -5.38 15.05
CA ASN A 44 4.31 -6.76 14.84
C ASN A 44 2.83 -6.76 14.47
N GLU A 45 2.02 -5.96 15.15
CA GLU A 45 0.55 -5.99 15.10
C GLU A 45 -0.03 -4.57 15.23
N HIS A 46 -1.30 -4.36 14.86
CA HIS A 46 -2.07 -3.13 15.07
C HIS A 46 -2.00 -2.63 16.52
N GLN A 47 -2.12 -3.50 17.53
CA GLN A 47 -2.09 -3.11 18.94
C GLN A 47 -0.78 -2.39 19.32
N ASP A 48 0.37 -2.85 18.81
CA ASP A 48 1.65 -2.17 19.04
C ASP A 48 1.64 -0.73 18.47
N ALA A 49 1.03 -0.54 17.30
CA ALA A 49 0.92 0.77 16.66
C ALA A 49 -0.09 1.66 17.40
N PHE A 50 -1.22 1.10 17.84
CA PHE A 50 -2.22 1.81 18.62
C PHE A 50 -1.64 2.35 19.93
N ASP A 51 -0.83 1.53 20.61
CA ASP A 51 -0.15 1.92 21.84
C ASP A 51 0.91 3.00 21.55
N PHE A 52 1.71 2.82 20.50
CA PHE A 52 2.76 3.78 20.11
C PHE A 52 2.19 5.15 19.73
N PHE A 53 1.11 5.18 18.94
CA PHE A 53 0.46 6.41 18.49
C PHE A 53 -0.61 6.93 19.45
N ASN A 54 -0.92 6.20 20.52
CA ASN A 54 -2.01 6.51 21.45
C ASN A 54 -3.35 6.75 20.71
N SER A 55 -3.66 5.90 19.73
CA SER A 55 -4.85 6.07 18.89
C SER A 55 -6.12 5.55 19.57
N GLY A 56 -6.02 4.64 20.54
CA GLY A 56 -7.17 4.06 21.23
C GLY A 56 -7.89 2.99 20.40
N GLN A 57 -7.14 2.14 19.70
CA GLN A 57 -7.64 1.07 18.82
C GLN A 57 -8.45 1.55 17.61
N ASP A 58 -8.13 2.74 17.13
CA ASP A 58 -8.75 3.36 15.97
C ASP A 58 -7.72 3.48 14.85
N ASN A 59 -8.00 2.84 13.72
CA ASN A 59 -7.16 2.80 12.52
C ASN A 59 -7.08 4.17 11.83
N GLU A 60 -8.20 4.86 11.64
CA GLU A 60 -8.20 6.17 10.99
C GLU A 60 -7.42 7.17 11.84
N LYS A 61 -7.65 7.17 13.16
CA LYS A 61 -6.92 8.02 14.09
C LYS A 61 -5.43 7.66 14.17
N MET A 62 -5.09 6.36 14.10
CA MET A 62 -3.69 5.93 14.00
C MET A 62 -3.03 6.52 12.74
N CYS A 63 -3.66 6.41 11.58
CA CYS A 63 -3.15 6.97 10.33
C CYS A 63 -2.95 8.48 10.41
N GLN A 64 -3.93 9.22 10.94
CA GLN A 64 -3.85 10.67 11.12
C GLN A 64 -2.68 11.07 12.04
N ILE A 65 -2.53 10.42 13.19
CA ILE A 65 -1.44 10.70 14.13
C ILE A 65 -0.10 10.36 13.49
N ALA A 66 0.05 9.19 12.87
CA ALA A 66 1.27 8.79 12.18
C ALA A 66 1.67 9.80 11.09
N ALA A 67 0.71 10.23 10.26
CA ALA A 67 0.94 11.24 9.23
C ALA A 67 1.39 12.58 9.84
N SER A 68 0.77 13.04 10.94
CA SER A 68 1.16 14.26 11.65
C SER A 68 2.56 14.19 12.28
N GLN A 69 3.03 12.98 12.61
CA GLN A 69 4.39 12.73 13.10
C GLN A 69 5.41 12.58 11.97
N GLY A 70 4.98 12.72 10.71
CA GLY A 70 5.85 12.69 9.54
C GLY A 70 6.15 11.28 9.00
N TYR A 71 5.40 10.26 9.41
CA TYR A 71 5.44 8.95 8.75
C TYR A 71 4.64 8.99 7.45
N ASP A 72 5.14 8.29 6.43
CA ASP A 72 4.45 8.06 5.15
C ASP A 72 3.73 6.71 5.14
N SER A 73 4.21 5.75 5.94
CA SER A 73 3.57 4.45 6.08
C SER A 73 3.82 3.78 7.44
N VAL A 74 2.97 2.81 7.75
CA VAL A 74 3.13 1.86 8.86
C VAL A 74 3.05 0.43 8.31
N GLN A 75 3.79 -0.51 8.90
CA GLN A 75 3.85 -1.91 8.46
C GLN A 75 3.59 -2.88 9.61
N PHE A 76 2.84 -3.93 9.33
CA PHE A 76 2.52 -5.01 10.25
C PHE A 76 3.06 -6.35 9.73
N ILE A 77 3.98 -6.94 10.49
CA ILE A 77 4.73 -8.14 10.05
C ILE A 77 4.29 -9.45 10.70
N LYS A 78 3.32 -9.39 11.63
CA LYS A 78 2.72 -10.54 12.31
C LYS A 78 1.21 -10.34 12.52
N HIS A 79 0.54 -9.71 11.54
CA HIS A 79 -0.89 -9.43 11.65
C HIS A 79 -1.72 -10.72 11.64
N VAL A 80 -2.77 -10.76 12.47
CA VAL A 80 -3.72 -11.87 12.59
C VAL A 80 -5.07 -11.38 12.09
N ASP A 81 -5.54 -11.97 10.99
CA ASP A 81 -6.85 -11.62 10.44
C ASP A 81 -7.59 -12.86 9.95
N GLY A 82 -8.25 -13.55 10.88
CA GLY A 82 -9.06 -14.73 10.57
C GLY A 82 -10.36 -14.42 9.83
N VAL A 83 -10.77 -13.15 9.76
CA VAL A 83 -12.02 -12.73 9.10
C VAL A 83 -11.78 -12.59 7.60
N ASN A 84 -10.75 -11.83 7.21
CA ASN A 84 -10.41 -11.65 5.80
C ASN A 84 -9.53 -12.79 5.25
N TYR A 85 -8.80 -13.51 6.11
CA TYR A 85 -8.00 -14.68 5.75
C TYR A 85 -8.46 -15.96 6.47
N PRO A 86 -9.71 -16.42 6.24
CA PRO A 86 -10.26 -17.58 6.93
C PRO A 86 -9.55 -18.90 6.59
N CYS A 87 -8.73 -18.91 5.53
CA CYS A 87 -7.91 -20.06 5.16
C CYS A 87 -6.63 -20.21 6.00
N ALA A 88 -6.18 -19.17 6.72
CA ALA A 88 -4.92 -19.18 7.48
C ALA A 88 -4.89 -20.29 8.53
N SER A 89 -5.99 -20.48 9.26
CA SER A 89 -6.13 -21.53 10.28
C SER A 89 -6.02 -22.94 9.69
N LYS A 90 -6.55 -23.17 8.49
CA LYS A 90 -6.54 -24.49 7.81
C LYS A 90 -5.13 -24.96 7.45
N ILE A 91 -4.23 -24.01 7.18
CA ILE A 91 -2.84 -24.30 6.81
C ILE A 91 -1.87 -24.09 8.00
N GLY A 92 -2.40 -23.80 9.19
CA GLY A 92 -1.59 -23.51 10.37
C GLY A 92 -0.70 -22.28 10.20
N ALA A 93 -1.07 -21.34 9.33
CA ALA A 93 -0.36 -20.08 9.18
C ALA A 93 -0.71 -19.22 10.40
N PRO A 94 0.28 -18.88 11.26
CA PRO A 94 0.00 -18.12 12.45
C PRO A 94 -0.43 -16.71 12.08
N TRP A 95 0.26 -16.08 11.13
CA TRP A 95 0.07 -14.70 10.68
C TRP A 95 -0.32 -14.68 9.21
N MET A 96 -1.04 -13.63 8.80
CA MET A 96 -1.23 -13.36 7.38
C MET A 96 0.05 -12.82 6.74
N ASN A 97 -0.04 -12.46 5.46
CA ASN A 97 1.03 -11.78 4.74
C ASN A 97 1.34 -10.40 5.38
N MET A 98 2.39 -9.73 4.93
CA MET A 98 2.69 -8.37 5.40
C MET A 98 1.61 -7.39 4.96
N GLU A 99 1.13 -6.62 5.93
CA GLU A 99 0.20 -5.52 5.71
C GLU A 99 0.93 -4.18 5.84
N ILE A 100 0.66 -3.26 4.93
CA ILE A 100 1.33 -1.97 4.81
C ILE A 100 0.26 -0.91 4.64
N VAL A 101 0.20 0.07 5.52
CA VAL A 101 -0.74 1.19 5.40
C VAL A 101 0.01 2.45 4.99
N ALA A 102 -0.35 3.03 3.84
CA ALA A 102 0.15 4.34 3.43
C ALA A 102 -0.69 5.43 4.10
N VAL A 103 -0.20 5.98 5.21
CA VAL A 103 -1.02 6.77 6.15
C VAL A 103 -1.44 8.15 5.62
N LYS A 104 -0.83 8.60 4.52
CA LYS A 104 -1.17 9.85 3.82
C LYS A 104 -2.07 9.64 2.60
N LEU A 105 -2.35 8.40 2.23
CA LEU A 105 -3.26 8.06 1.14
C LEU A 105 -4.67 7.81 1.67
N ILE A 106 -5.63 7.70 0.75
CA ILE A 106 -7.05 7.46 1.06
C ILE A 106 -7.50 6.21 0.30
N GLY A 107 -7.70 5.10 1.01
CA GLY A 107 -8.01 3.78 0.44
C GLY A 107 -9.43 3.61 -0.08
N THR A 108 -10.35 4.54 0.24
CA THR A 108 -11.63 4.62 -0.48
C THR A 108 -11.43 4.86 -2.00
N TYR A 109 -10.29 5.44 -2.40
CA TYR A 109 -9.93 5.65 -3.79
C TYR A 109 -8.83 4.65 -4.23
N PRO A 110 -9.03 3.89 -5.31
CA PRO A 110 -8.03 2.92 -5.78
C PRO A 110 -6.69 3.57 -6.16
N CYS A 111 -6.69 4.87 -6.48
CA CYS A 111 -5.50 5.65 -6.82
C CYS A 111 -4.90 6.43 -5.63
N GLY A 112 -5.37 6.16 -4.40
CA GLY A 112 -4.87 6.72 -3.15
C GLY A 112 -5.28 8.17 -2.87
N GLN A 113 -6.10 8.79 -3.73
CA GLN A 113 -6.60 10.15 -3.59
C GLN A 113 -7.81 10.38 -4.50
N ALA A 114 -8.59 11.44 -4.24
CA ALA A 114 -9.85 11.71 -4.94
C ALA A 114 -9.69 12.08 -6.42
N GLN A 115 -8.58 12.73 -6.80
CA GLN A 115 -8.28 13.09 -8.19
C GLN A 115 -6.85 12.70 -8.58
N GLY A 116 -6.69 12.12 -9.76
CA GLY A 116 -5.39 11.71 -10.28
C GLY A 116 -4.78 10.52 -9.52
N THR A 117 -3.46 10.38 -9.59
CA THR A 117 -2.73 9.27 -8.97
C THR A 117 -1.82 9.78 -7.87
N ALA A 118 -1.88 9.15 -6.71
CA ALA A 118 -0.98 9.45 -5.60
C ALA A 118 0.49 9.25 -6.04
N PRO A 119 1.40 10.22 -5.83
CA PRO A 119 2.80 10.12 -6.26
C PRO A 119 3.58 8.95 -5.63
N ALA A 120 3.12 8.47 -4.46
CA ALA A 120 3.67 7.30 -3.78
C ALA A 120 3.40 6.00 -4.54
N LEU A 121 2.40 5.97 -5.43
CA LEU A 121 2.15 4.85 -6.33
C LEU A 121 3.10 4.90 -7.52
N ARG A 122 3.72 3.76 -7.80
CA ARG A 122 4.80 3.59 -8.77
C ARG A 122 4.52 2.40 -9.69
N ALA A 123 5.13 2.40 -10.86
CA ALA A 123 4.93 1.39 -11.90
C ALA A 123 6.27 0.98 -12.53
N GLY A 124 6.25 -0.02 -13.41
CA GLY A 124 7.44 -0.49 -14.11
C GLY A 124 8.26 -1.50 -13.32
N TRP A 125 9.51 -1.72 -13.75
CA TRP A 125 10.38 -2.70 -13.10
C TRP A 125 10.90 -2.11 -11.80
N GLN A 126 10.51 -2.70 -10.67
CA GLN A 126 10.86 -2.20 -9.33
C GLN A 126 10.36 -0.77 -9.05
N GLY A 127 9.26 -0.36 -9.68
CA GLY A 127 8.63 0.97 -9.49
C GLY A 127 9.44 2.15 -10.06
N ASP A 128 10.29 1.90 -11.05
CA ASP A 128 11.15 2.89 -11.68
C ASP A 128 10.40 3.97 -12.47
N LYS A 129 9.11 3.76 -12.78
CA LYS A 129 8.24 4.70 -13.50
C LYS A 129 7.18 5.33 -12.59
N PRO A 130 6.73 6.56 -12.91
CA PRO A 130 5.50 7.10 -12.34
C PRO A 130 4.31 6.17 -12.65
N CYS A 131 3.40 6.02 -11.69
CA CYS A 131 2.14 5.32 -11.92
C CYS A 131 1.11 6.26 -12.55
N GLN A 132 0.40 5.75 -13.56
CA GLN A 132 -0.86 6.30 -14.02
C GLN A 132 -1.96 5.30 -13.65
N CYS A 133 -2.77 5.66 -12.65
CA CYS A 133 -3.85 4.81 -12.14
C CYS A 133 -5.20 5.20 -12.77
N ASP A 134 -5.98 4.20 -13.17
CA ASP A 134 -7.38 4.35 -13.58
C ASP A 134 -8.29 4.34 -12.34
N PRO A 135 -8.99 5.44 -12.01
CA PRO A 135 -9.86 5.52 -10.84
C PRO A 135 -11.12 4.67 -10.95
N ASN A 136 -11.45 4.15 -12.15
CA ASN A 136 -12.64 3.31 -12.36
C ASN A 136 -12.40 1.83 -12.07
N ASN A 137 -11.14 1.41 -11.88
CA ASN A 137 -10.83 0.04 -11.48
C ASN A 137 -11.10 -0.15 -9.98
N PRO A 138 -11.75 -1.24 -9.55
CA PRO A 138 -11.93 -1.50 -8.13
C PRO A 138 -10.62 -1.81 -7.39
N ASN A 139 -9.55 -2.20 -8.11
CA ASN A 139 -8.23 -2.42 -7.52
C ASN A 139 -7.28 -1.27 -7.83
N THR A 140 -6.33 -1.02 -6.94
CA THR A 140 -5.17 -0.19 -7.28
C THR A 140 -4.47 -0.80 -8.49
N ASN A 141 -4.23 0.05 -9.47
CA ASN A 141 -3.69 -0.34 -10.75
C ASN A 141 -2.71 0.74 -11.20
N CYS A 142 -1.71 0.33 -11.97
CA CYS A 142 -0.72 1.22 -12.52
C CYS A 142 -0.42 0.83 -13.96
N VAL A 143 -0.77 1.71 -14.88
CA VAL A 143 -0.19 1.70 -16.22
C VAL A 143 0.92 2.74 -16.28
N PHE A 144 1.87 2.53 -17.18
CA PHE A 144 2.84 3.54 -17.56
C PHE A 144 2.93 3.52 -19.07
N SER A 145 2.85 4.70 -19.71
CA SER A 145 3.16 4.78 -21.13
C SER A 145 4.66 4.50 -21.27
N MET A 146 5.00 3.46 -22.04
CA MET A 146 6.32 3.49 -22.66
C MET A 146 6.27 4.69 -23.60
N SER A 147 7.06 5.74 -23.34
CA SER A 147 7.48 6.60 -24.44
C SER A 147 7.97 5.67 -25.54
N GLU A 148 7.46 5.85 -26.77
CA GLU A 148 7.76 5.02 -27.93
C GLU A 148 9.14 4.39 -27.80
N ARG A 149 9.21 3.05 -27.78
CA ARG A 149 10.50 2.37 -27.84
C ARG A 149 11.23 3.01 -29.01
N GLU A 150 12.37 3.66 -28.76
CA GLU A 150 13.31 3.93 -29.84
C GLU A 150 13.47 2.62 -30.57
N THR A 151 12.98 2.61 -31.81
CA THR A 151 13.09 1.45 -32.67
C THR A 151 14.59 1.18 -32.74
N PRO A 152 15.08 -0.03 -32.43
CA PRO A 152 16.50 -0.31 -32.54
C PRO A 152 16.91 0.10 -33.95
N ALA A 153 17.87 1.03 -34.06
CA ALA A 153 18.37 1.47 -35.35
C ALA A 153 18.71 0.21 -36.16
N ALA A 154 18.12 0.10 -37.35
CA ALA A 154 18.40 -1.00 -38.25
C ALA A 154 19.92 -1.05 -38.45
N VAL A 155 20.54 -2.13 -38.01
CA VAL A 155 21.95 -2.38 -38.24
C VAL A 155 22.11 -2.58 -39.75
N SER A 156 22.74 -1.61 -40.40
CA SER A 156 23.12 -1.64 -41.82
C SER A 156 24.32 -2.55 -42.07
#